data_AF-A0A363N296-F1
#
_entry.id   AF-A0A363N296-F1
#
_cell.length_a   1.000
_cell.length_b   1.000
_cell.length_c   1.000
_cell.angle_alpha   90.00
_cell.angle_beta   90.00
_cell.angle_gamma   90.00
#
_symmetry.space_group_name_H-M   'P 1'
#
loop_
_entity.id
_entity.type
_entity.pdbx_description
1 polymer ?
#
loop_
_entity_poly.entity_id
_entity_poly.type
_entity_poly.pdbx_seq_one_letter_code
_entity_poly.pdbx_strand_id
1 'polypeptide(L)'
;MLVIGSIQAQEKISSKKKKFYIPVIKYSEFPVLDNVLTQTTFYQMDKQLIQEEPILKKKFFNIEGFIKDPANGKLKIYLTVELPQYKATKIDSIFDKEKNGWVFQAFSNYSVKIKVEAKCADKLLLTQDFNTVESYLLAFGSKKDNLKGAVDMNNKKLAEAEKDDNYTVAELGLDRVIYSSVEAIQRYLNYTLRYKTGEDKVKFEFVTSKGHSEYNQMLAFENEITTQMAKVTLEKGLDEKPLLPHLQYLESLLVKYPPSPANENIRFIVTNNLAETYFLLENKEKALLYANLLIENDKQDSRGTAIVKSVNRGFFVDKKIRSHTTRFADLQKLGLKIAEEKEEKRLAFFEKIQQQDAEWESEKARREAYLEKAKTQRFNLLDSIPYQSNANLLAKVVDNLGGSQALKKVEKAHYFSKLSIEGNNIPQTEEKWATSTNYLLKKKMPETYYEIVNGAEAWSHDDRESGLNAKWAKSTTYDYNNLSKNVDLINFLTDLRLDLWNNFEVLQDEMYEGRLCYHLNYFEKTLSTGNRTIPKTDYHVFIDKENYNIVSTEKTEFDNGNKSFFEKRLYGDYRPIAALNSGKIPYKINYEIEDFNGETIYQEVREKVEINPVFGNRIFMKEVYFGGFK
;
A
#
# COMPACT_ATOMS: atom_id res chain seq x y z
N MET A 1 -83.76 -48.69 20.33
CA MET A 1 -83.37 -48.15 21.65
C MET A 1 -82.46 -46.98 21.42
N LEU A 2 -82.90 -45.78 21.80
CA LEU A 2 -82.07 -44.59 21.89
C LEU A 2 -81.03 -44.79 22.99
N VAL A 3 -79.74 -44.74 22.65
CA VAL A 3 -78.71 -44.34 23.60
C VAL A 3 -78.47 -42.85 23.35
N ILE A 4 -79.16 -42.04 24.15
CA ILE A 4 -78.88 -40.62 24.30
C ILE A 4 -77.52 -40.54 25.00
N GLY A 5 -76.45 -40.44 24.22
CA GLY A 5 -75.18 -39.91 24.71
C GLY A 5 -75.39 -38.43 24.95
N SER A 6 -75.52 -38.02 26.21
CA SER A 6 -75.55 -36.63 26.63
C SER A 6 -74.33 -35.90 26.06
N ILE A 7 -74.54 -35.11 25.00
CA ILE A 7 -73.57 -34.10 24.56
C ILE A 7 -73.56 -33.07 25.69
N GLN A 8 -72.53 -33.11 26.53
CA GLN A 8 -72.29 -32.06 27.51
C GLN A 8 -72.30 -30.73 26.76
N ALA A 9 -73.26 -29.87 27.10
CA ALA A 9 -73.23 -28.47 26.72
C ALA A 9 -71.84 -27.92 27.11
N GLN A 10 -71.11 -27.39 26.13
CA GLN A 10 -69.76 -26.90 26.38
C GLN A 10 -69.82 -25.73 27.37
N GLU A 11 -69.01 -25.82 28.41
CA GLU A 11 -68.62 -24.67 29.23
C GLU A 11 -68.05 -23.58 28.30
N LYS A 12 -68.45 -22.32 28.50
CA LYS A 12 -67.94 -21.20 27.70
C LYS A 12 -66.41 -21.16 27.75
N ILE A 13 -65.76 -21.59 26.68
CA ILE A 13 -64.30 -21.49 26.53
C ILE A 13 -63.94 -20.04 26.17
N SER A 14 -62.91 -19.53 26.81
CA SER A 14 -62.42 -18.16 26.73
C SER A 14 -60.92 -18.21 26.48
N SER A 15 -60.39 -17.28 25.68
CA SER A 15 -58.96 -17.19 25.38
C SER A 15 -58.37 -15.82 25.69
N LYS A 16 -57.05 -15.78 25.77
CA LYS A 16 -56.23 -14.57 25.74
C LYS A 16 -55.27 -14.65 24.56
N LYS A 17 -54.98 -13.50 23.97
CA LYS A 17 -53.98 -13.37 22.91
C LYS A 17 -52.62 -13.04 23.50
N LYS A 18 -51.57 -13.74 23.07
CA LYS A 18 -50.18 -13.41 23.38
C LYS A 18 -49.41 -13.11 22.11
N LYS A 19 -48.62 -12.04 22.13
CA LYS A 19 -47.77 -11.62 21.01
C LYS A 19 -46.33 -11.95 21.36
N PHE A 20 -45.63 -12.58 20.42
CA PHE A 20 -44.19 -12.79 20.48
C PHE A 20 -43.54 -11.98 19.37
N TYR A 21 -42.40 -11.38 19.69
CA TYR A 21 -41.57 -10.61 18.79
C TYR A 21 -40.27 -11.39 18.66
N ILE A 22 -40.01 -11.91 17.47
CA ILE A 22 -38.86 -12.78 17.24
C ILE A 22 -37.89 -12.12 16.27
N PRO A 23 -36.58 -12.19 16.54
CA PRO A 23 -35.58 -11.69 15.61
C PRO A 23 -35.56 -12.60 14.39
N VAL A 24 -35.56 -11.99 13.20
CA VAL A 24 -35.50 -12.71 11.92
C VAL A 24 -34.51 -12.06 10.98
N ILE A 25 -33.90 -12.86 10.12
CA ILE A 25 -33.13 -12.37 8.98
C ILE A 25 -34.08 -12.18 7.79
N LYS A 26 -33.96 -11.03 7.11
CA LYS A 26 -34.66 -10.72 5.85
C LYS A 26 -33.69 -10.96 4.69
N TYR A 27 -34.15 -11.76 3.74
CA TYR A 27 -33.34 -12.37 2.69
C TYR A 27 -33.19 -11.53 1.44
N SER A 28 -32.06 -11.75 0.75
CA SER A 28 -31.94 -11.44 -0.68
C SER A 28 -32.89 -12.32 -1.49
N GLU A 29 -33.31 -11.82 -2.65
CA GLU A 29 -34.08 -12.58 -3.65
C GLU A 29 -33.29 -13.76 -4.23
N PHE A 30 -31.96 -13.82 -4.02
CA PHE A 30 -31.08 -14.84 -4.59
C PHE A 30 -30.57 -15.86 -3.56
N PRO A 31 -31.10 -17.10 -3.56
CA PRO A 31 -30.67 -18.15 -2.65
C PRO A 31 -29.19 -18.50 -2.63
N VAL A 32 -28.49 -18.34 -3.75
CA VAL A 32 -27.06 -18.65 -3.85
C VAL A 32 -26.20 -17.76 -2.95
N LEU A 33 -26.74 -16.65 -2.44
CA LEU A 33 -26.02 -15.69 -1.60
C LEU A 33 -26.02 -16.03 -0.10
N ASP A 34 -26.79 -17.01 0.37
CA ASP A 34 -26.97 -17.23 1.82
C ASP A 34 -25.67 -17.63 2.51
N ASN A 35 -24.82 -18.39 1.81
CA ASN A 35 -23.49 -18.82 2.28
C ASN A 35 -22.35 -17.91 1.78
N VAL A 36 -22.69 -16.78 1.17
CA VAL A 36 -21.74 -15.81 0.62
C VAL A 36 -21.57 -14.66 1.59
N LEU A 37 -20.41 -14.59 2.23
CA LEU A 37 -20.12 -13.59 3.28
C LEU A 37 -19.33 -12.38 2.75
N THR A 38 -18.66 -12.52 1.61
CA THR A 38 -17.76 -11.49 1.08
C THR A 38 -18.26 -10.92 -0.23
N GLN A 39 -17.92 -9.66 -0.47
CA GLN A 39 -18.23 -8.94 -1.70
C GLN A 39 -17.03 -8.14 -2.23
N THR A 40 -16.98 -7.99 -3.55
CA THR A 40 -16.02 -7.14 -4.27
C THR A 40 -16.75 -6.35 -5.34
N THR A 41 -16.24 -5.15 -5.64
CA THR A 41 -16.73 -4.32 -6.73
C THR A 41 -15.62 -4.05 -7.72
N PHE A 42 -15.90 -4.26 -8.99
CA PHE A 42 -15.01 -4.02 -10.12
C PHE A 42 -15.57 -2.87 -10.94
N TYR A 43 -14.69 -1.97 -11.36
CA TYR A 43 -15.04 -0.80 -12.14
C TYR A 43 -14.33 -0.88 -13.49
N GLN A 44 -15.11 -0.68 -14.54
CA GLN A 44 -14.62 -0.42 -15.88
C GLN A 44 -15.06 1.00 -16.21
N MET A 45 -14.15 1.94 -16.01
CA MET A 45 -14.38 3.36 -16.25
C MET A 45 -13.80 3.75 -17.60
N ASP A 46 -14.36 4.77 -18.24
CA ASP A 46 -13.68 5.49 -19.31
C ASP A 46 -12.30 6.01 -18.84
N LYS A 47 -11.32 6.09 -19.74
CA LYS A 47 -9.95 6.56 -19.43
C LYS A 47 -9.95 7.96 -18.82
N GLN A 48 -10.89 8.81 -19.22
CA GLN A 48 -11.01 10.16 -18.71
C GLN A 48 -11.55 10.21 -17.28
N LEU A 49 -12.09 9.11 -16.75
CA LEU A 49 -12.69 9.00 -15.41
C LEU A 49 -11.82 8.22 -14.41
N ILE A 50 -10.56 7.89 -14.75
CA ILE A 50 -9.68 7.04 -13.90
C ILE A 50 -9.51 7.60 -12.48
N GLN A 51 -9.51 8.92 -12.31
CA GLN A 51 -9.36 9.58 -11.00
C GLN A 51 -10.56 9.35 -10.06
N GLU A 52 -11.73 8.97 -10.60
CA GLU A 52 -12.95 8.73 -9.82
C GLU A 52 -13.00 7.33 -9.23
N GLU A 53 -12.32 6.36 -9.85
CA GLU A 53 -12.35 4.95 -9.44
C GLU A 53 -11.95 4.74 -7.95
N PRO A 54 -10.87 5.34 -7.41
CA PRO A 54 -10.52 5.20 -5.99
C PRO A 54 -11.60 5.73 -5.05
N ILE A 55 -12.25 6.84 -5.43
CA ILE A 55 -13.31 7.47 -4.63
C ILE A 55 -14.54 6.56 -4.62
N LEU A 56 -14.92 6.04 -5.79
CA LEU A 56 -16.05 5.13 -5.94
C LEU A 56 -15.85 3.85 -5.12
N LYS A 57 -14.67 3.22 -5.22
CA LYS A 57 -14.29 2.02 -4.45
C LYS A 57 -14.42 2.25 -2.94
N LYS A 58 -14.00 3.43 -2.47
CA LYS A 58 -14.03 3.79 -1.05
C LYS A 58 -15.45 4.01 -0.56
N LYS A 59 -16.27 4.76 -1.30
CA LYS A 59 -17.55 5.29 -0.83
C LYS A 59 -18.78 4.43 -1.15
N PHE A 60 -18.74 3.61 -2.19
CA PHE A 60 -19.92 2.92 -2.71
C PHE A 60 -19.82 1.38 -2.68
N PHE A 61 -20.92 0.72 -3.01
CA PHE A 61 -21.11 -0.73 -3.14
C PHE A 61 -20.80 -1.52 -1.87
N ASN A 62 -21.16 -0.93 -0.72
CA ASN A 62 -21.26 -1.69 0.52
C ASN A 62 -22.67 -2.31 0.63
N ILE A 63 -22.84 -3.55 0.17
CA ILE A 63 -24.15 -4.21 0.28
C ILE A 63 -24.35 -4.72 1.70
N GLU A 64 -25.48 -4.34 2.30
CA GLU A 64 -25.85 -4.76 3.65
C GLU A 64 -25.83 -6.30 3.77
N GLY A 65 -25.15 -6.80 4.81
CA GLY A 65 -25.03 -8.23 5.08
C GLY A 65 -23.86 -8.93 4.39
N PHE A 66 -22.87 -8.20 3.87
CA PHE A 66 -21.61 -8.74 3.35
C PHE A 66 -20.39 -7.96 3.89
N ILE A 67 -19.21 -8.57 3.85
CA ILE A 67 -17.92 -7.93 4.14
C ILE A 67 -17.22 -7.57 2.83
N LYS A 68 -16.71 -6.34 2.75
CA LYS A 68 -15.84 -5.93 1.65
C LYS A 68 -14.50 -6.68 1.73
N ASP A 69 -14.25 -7.49 0.71
CA ASP A 69 -12.95 -8.11 0.44
C ASP A 69 -12.53 -7.65 -0.97
N PRO A 70 -11.58 -6.72 -1.11
CA PRO A 70 -11.19 -6.20 -2.42
C PRO A 70 -10.56 -7.24 -3.36
N ALA A 71 -10.06 -8.37 -2.84
CA ALA A 71 -9.32 -9.36 -3.62
C ALA A 71 -10.18 -10.60 -3.94
N ASN A 72 -10.90 -11.11 -2.95
CA ASN A 72 -11.51 -12.46 -3.02
C ASN A 72 -13.01 -12.48 -2.70
N GLY A 73 -13.73 -11.37 -2.88
CA GLY A 73 -15.17 -11.34 -2.69
C GLY A 73 -15.90 -12.28 -3.62
N LYS A 74 -16.79 -13.08 -3.04
CA LYS A 74 -17.58 -14.09 -3.75
C LYS A 74 -18.79 -13.48 -4.48
N LEU A 75 -19.44 -12.48 -3.88
CA LEU A 75 -20.37 -11.59 -4.58
C LEU A 75 -19.56 -10.54 -5.33
N LYS A 76 -19.60 -10.58 -6.66
CA LYS A 76 -18.87 -9.67 -7.54
C LYS A 76 -19.86 -8.72 -8.21
N ILE A 77 -19.66 -7.42 -8.01
CA ILE A 77 -20.46 -6.37 -8.64
C ILE A 77 -19.56 -5.69 -9.67
N TYR A 78 -19.92 -5.80 -10.94
CA TYR A 78 -19.23 -5.14 -12.03
C TYR A 78 -20.00 -3.89 -12.42
N LEU A 79 -19.31 -2.76 -12.46
CA LEU A 79 -19.83 -1.50 -12.95
C LEU A 79 -19.04 -1.07 -14.18
N THR A 80 -19.75 -0.87 -15.29
CA THR A 80 -19.20 -0.23 -16.47
C THR A 80 -19.79 1.17 -16.56
N VAL A 81 -18.96 2.19 -16.40
CA VAL A 81 -19.36 3.61 -16.41
C VAL A 81 -18.82 4.24 -17.69
N GLU A 82 -19.73 4.59 -18.60
CA GLU A 82 -19.39 5.35 -19.80
C GLU A 82 -19.18 6.83 -19.46
N LEU A 83 -18.39 7.53 -20.28
CA LEU A 83 -18.24 8.98 -20.18
C LEU A 83 -19.62 9.66 -20.31
N PRO A 84 -20.07 10.45 -19.31
CA PRO A 84 -21.35 11.15 -19.39
C PRO A 84 -21.42 12.08 -20.61
N GLN A 85 -22.48 11.95 -21.38
CA GLN A 85 -22.64 12.70 -22.63
C GLN A 85 -23.46 13.96 -22.37
N TYR A 86 -22.88 15.12 -22.61
CA TYR A 86 -23.60 16.38 -22.51
C TYR A 86 -24.83 16.37 -23.44
N LYS A 87 -25.96 16.87 -22.93
CA LYS A 87 -27.21 16.97 -23.68
C LYS A 87 -27.58 18.42 -23.94
N ALA A 88 -27.76 19.18 -22.87
CA ALA A 88 -28.23 20.55 -22.96
C ALA A 88 -28.03 21.28 -21.63
N THR A 89 -27.75 22.57 -21.72
CA THR A 89 -27.86 23.50 -20.61
C THR A 89 -29.30 24.00 -20.54
N LYS A 90 -29.92 23.91 -19.37
CA LYS A 90 -31.28 24.38 -19.11
C LYS A 90 -31.29 25.43 -18.00
N ILE A 91 -32.24 26.36 -18.09
CA ILE A 91 -32.50 27.31 -17.01
C ILE A 91 -33.93 27.06 -16.52
N ASP A 92 -34.04 26.60 -15.28
CA ASP A 92 -35.32 26.45 -14.60
C ASP A 92 -35.59 27.65 -13.69
N SER A 93 -36.86 27.87 -13.37
CA SER A 93 -37.29 28.94 -12.47
C SER A 93 -38.27 28.41 -11.43
N ILE A 94 -38.03 28.73 -10.17
CA ILE A 94 -38.90 28.40 -9.04
C ILE A 94 -39.29 29.71 -8.36
N PHE A 95 -40.57 29.87 -8.04
CA PHE A 95 -41.03 31.03 -7.28
C PHE A 95 -40.75 30.80 -5.78
N ASP A 96 -39.86 31.60 -5.21
CA ASP A 96 -39.55 31.60 -3.78
C ASP A 96 -40.60 32.44 -3.04
N LYS A 97 -41.45 31.75 -2.28
CA LYS A 97 -42.56 32.37 -1.53
C LYS A 97 -42.09 33.22 -0.36
N GLU A 98 -40.93 32.91 0.23
CA GLU A 98 -40.39 33.66 1.37
C GLU A 98 -39.76 34.98 0.92
N LYS A 99 -39.12 34.97 -0.26
CA LYS A 99 -38.51 36.17 -0.86
C LYS A 99 -39.42 36.92 -1.82
N ASN A 100 -40.65 36.42 -2.03
CA ASN A 100 -41.64 36.94 -2.97
C ASN A 100 -41.04 37.24 -4.36
N GLY A 101 -40.32 36.27 -4.93
CA GLY A 101 -39.58 36.48 -6.17
C GLY A 101 -39.22 35.20 -6.91
N TRP A 102 -38.99 35.33 -8.21
CA TRP A 102 -38.50 34.23 -9.03
C TRP A 102 -37.01 34.01 -8.79
N VAL A 103 -36.65 32.75 -8.58
CA VAL A 103 -35.27 32.31 -8.49
C VAL A 103 -34.99 31.37 -9.64
N PHE A 104 -33.84 31.55 -10.26
CA PHE A 104 -33.46 30.87 -11.47
C PHE A 104 -32.24 29.97 -11.20
N GLN A 105 -32.23 28.80 -11.80
CA GLN A 105 -31.18 27.80 -11.68
C GLN A 105 -30.73 27.37 -13.07
N ALA A 106 -29.44 27.46 -13.34
CA ALA A 106 -28.84 26.95 -14.56
C ALA A 106 -28.23 25.58 -14.31
N PHE A 107 -28.60 24.59 -15.12
CA PHE A 107 -28.12 23.22 -15.04
C PHE A 107 -27.49 22.78 -16.35
N SER A 108 -26.36 22.10 -16.28
CA SER A 108 -25.81 21.30 -17.38
C SER A 108 -26.35 19.87 -17.25
N ASN A 109 -27.06 19.38 -18.27
CA ASN A 109 -27.63 18.03 -18.24
C ASN A 109 -26.76 17.05 -19.01
N TYR A 110 -26.55 15.88 -18.42
CA TYR A 110 -25.77 14.79 -18.99
C TYR A 110 -26.62 13.53 -19.08
N SER A 111 -26.45 12.80 -20.17
CA SER A 111 -26.88 11.41 -20.27
C SER A 111 -25.81 10.55 -19.62
N VAL A 112 -26.16 9.90 -18.52
CA VAL A 112 -25.28 8.97 -17.80
C VAL A 112 -25.71 7.55 -18.11
N LYS A 113 -24.75 6.71 -18.48
CA LYS A 113 -24.99 5.30 -18.77
C LYS A 113 -24.06 4.45 -17.91
N ILE A 114 -24.67 3.65 -17.05
CA ILE A 114 -23.95 2.73 -16.18
C ILE A 114 -24.58 1.35 -16.32
N LYS A 115 -23.77 0.38 -16.72
CA LYS A 115 -24.17 -1.03 -16.73
C LYS A 115 -23.71 -1.69 -15.45
N VAL A 116 -24.61 -2.45 -14.84
CA VAL A 116 -24.36 -3.18 -13.61
C VAL A 116 -24.60 -4.65 -13.82
N GLU A 117 -23.64 -5.45 -13.37
CA GLU A 117 -23.74 -6.90 -13.37
C GLU A 117 -23.36 -7.44 -11.99
N ALA A 118 -24.24 -8.22 -11.36
CA ALA A 118 -23.92 -8.91 -10.11
C ALA A 118 -23.80 -10.41 -10.35
N LYS A 119 -22.67 -10.98 -9.95
CA LYS A 119 -22.34 -12.40 -10.09
C LYS A 119 -21.99 -13.00 -8.73
N CYS A 120 -22.29 -14.28 -8.55
CA CYS A 120 -21.74 -15.08 -7.47
C CYS A 120 -21.04 -16.29 -8.09
N ALA A 121 -19.72 -16.38 -7.92
CA ALA A 121 -18.89 -17.30 -8.72
C ALA A 121 -19.18 -17.10 -10.23
N ASP A 122 -19.53 -18.16 -10.96
CA ASP A 122 -19.85 -18.09 -12.39
C ASP A 122 -21.34 -17.81 -12.68
N LYS A 123 -22.18 -17.74 -11.62
CA LYS A 123 -23.62 -17.54 -11.78
C LYS A 123 -23.96 -16.05 -11.83
N LEU A 124 -24.54 -15.63 -12.95
CA LEU A 124 -25.17 -14.32 -13.08
C LEU A 124 -26.43 -14.24 -12.21
N LEU A 125 -26.49 -13.23 -11.35
CA LEU A 125 -27.65 -12.95 -10.48
C LEU A 125 -28.57 -11.93 -11.13
N LEU A 126 -27.99 -10.81 -11.59
CA LEU A 126 -28.72 -9.76 -12.28
C LEU A 126 -27.80 -9.00 -13.23
N THR A 127 -28.40 -8.47 -14.29
CA THR A 127 -27.82 -7.48 -15.19
C THR A 127 -28.84 -6.37 -15.36
N GLN A 128 -28.41 -5.12 -15.17
CA GLN A 128 -29.28 -3.97 -15.32
C GLN A 128 -28.50 -2.80 -15.94
N ASP A 129 -29.08 -2.21 -16.98
CA ASP A 129 -28.58 -0.98 -17.57
C ASP A 129 -29.31 0.21 -16.94
N PHE A 130 -28.55 1.17 -16.42
CA PHE A 130 -29.03 2.41 -15.85
C PHE A 130 -28.71 3.55 -16.80
N ASN A 131 -29.73 4.01 -17.53
CA ASN A 131 -29.65 5.12 -18.46
C ASN A 131 -30.44 6.30 -17.86
N THR A 132 -29.73 7.22 -17.22
CA THR A 132 -30.32 8.36 -16.50
C THR A 132 -29.95 9.68 -17.17
N VAL A 133 -30.74 10.71 -16.90
CA VAL A 133 -30.39 12.09 -17.21
C VAL A 133 -30.13 12.78 -15.89
N GLU A 134 -28.89 13.18 -15.67
CA GLU A 134 -28.42 13.81 -14.45
C GLU A 134 -28.09 15.28 -14.72
N SER A 135 -28.34 16.12 -13.72
CA SER A 135 -28.19 17.57 -13.83
C SER A 135 -27.09 18.06 -12.89
N TYR A 136 -26.11 18.78 -13.43
CA TYR A 136 -25.10 19.50 -12.65
C TYR A 136 -25.49 20.98 -12.54
N LEU A 137 -25.63 21.47 -11.30
CA LEU A 137 -25.95 22.88 -11.05
C LEU A 137 -24.74 23.77 -11.36
N LEU A 138 -24.91 24.67 -12.32
CA LEU A 138 -23.88 25.63 -12.74
C LEU A 138 -23.93 26.90 -11.89
N ALA A 139 -25.13 27.46 -11.72
CA ALA A 139 -25.34 28.71 -11.02
C ALA A 139 -26.79 28.85 -10.53
N PHE A 140 -26.97 29.66 -9.49
CA PHE A 140 -28.25 29.95 -8.84
C PHE A 140 -28.32 31.45 -8.53
N GLY A 141 -29.47 32.07 -8.79
CA GLY A 141 -29.66 33.48 -8.43
C GLY A 141 -31.03 34.06 -8.78
N SER A 142 -31.29 35.28 -8.30
CA SER A 142 -32.54 36.02 -8.52
C SER A 142 -32.53 36.91 -9.78
N LYS A 143 -31.37 37.06 -10.45
CA LYS A 143 -31.22 37.85 -11.69
C LYS A 143 -30.75 36.95 -12.84
N LYS A 144 -31.46 36.98 -13.98
CA LYS A 144 -31.15 36.18 -15.17
C LYS A 144 -29.77 36.49 -15.77
N ASP A 145 -29.32 37.74 -15.71
CA ASP A 145 -28.05 38.16 -16.31
C ASP A 145 -26.83 37.48 -15.66
N ASN A 146 -26.90 37.21 -14.35
CA ASN A 146 -25.84 36.50 -13.62
C ASN A 146 -25.75 35.02 -14.02
N LEU A 147 -26.84 34.43 -14.53
CA LEU A 147 -26.86 33.06 -15.03
C LEU A 147 -26.32 32.95 -16.44
N LYS A 148 -26.52 34.00 -17.26
CA LYS A 148 -26.02 34.03 -18.64
C LYS A 148 -24.51 33.84 -18.69
N GLY A 149 -23.76 34.55 -17.85
CA GLY A 149 -22.30 34.40 -17.79
C GLY A 149 -21.83 32.99 -17.40
N ALA A 150 -22.52 32.33 -16.47
CA ALA A 150 -22.21 30.96 -16.06
C ALA A 150 -22.53 29.94 -17.16
N VAL A 151 -23.64 30.13 -17.88
CA VAL A 151 -24.03 29.32 -19.05
C VAL A 151 -23.03 29.50 -20.19
N ASP A 152 -22.65 30.73 -20.51
CA ASP A 152 -21.70 31.04 -21.58
C ASP A 152 -20.32 30.43 -21.27
N MET A 153 -19.86 30.54 -20.02
CA MET A 153 -18.61 29.93 -19.57
C MET A 153 -18.67 28.39 -19.64
N ASN A 154 -19.78 27.78 -19.21
CA ASN A 154 -19.97 26.32 -19.29
C ASN A 154 -19.98 25.84 -20.74
N ASN A 155 -20.69 26.53 -21.63
CA ASN A 155 -20.72 26.20 -23.06
C ASN A 155 -19.33 26.32 -23.69
N LYS A 156 -18.55 27.34 -23.31
CA LYS A 156 -17.15 27.49 -23.76
C LYS A 156 -16.30 26.31 -23.30
N LYS A 157 -16.37 25.93 -22.02
CA LYS A 157 -15.65 24.77 -21.48
C LYS A 157 -16.03 23.46 -22.17
N LEU A 158 -17.33 23.26 -22.46
CA LEU A 158 -17.81 22.08 -23.19
C LEU A 158 -17.27 22.03 -24.62
N ALA A 159 -17.26 23.17 -25.32
CA ALA A 159 -16.72 23.26 -26.68
C ALA A 159 -15.20 23.04 -26.72
N GLU A 160 -14.47 23.53 -25.72
CA GLU A 160 -13.03 23.28 -25.56
C GLU A 160 -12.77 21.79 -25.27
N ALA A 161 -13.53 21.17 -24.35
CA ALA A 161 -13.41 19.76 -24.04
C ALA A 161 -13.72 18.83 -25.22
N GLU A 162 -14.75 19.16 -26.02
CA GLU A 162 -15.11 18.42 -27.24
C GLU A 162 -14.03 18.54 -28.33
N LYS A 163 -13.39 19.71 -28.45
CA LYS A 163 -12.34 19.96 -29.43
C LYS A 163 -11.03 19.22 -29.09
N ASP A 164 -10.65 19.22 -27.83
CA ASP A 164 -9.35 18.72 -27.38
C ASP A 164 -9.43 17.27 -26.85
N ASP A 165 -10.61 16.64 -26.89
CA ASP A 165 -10.92 15.32 -26.32
C ASP A 165 -10.42 15.16 -24.87
N ASN A 166 -10.54 16.25 -24.10
CA ASN A 166 -10.06 16.35 -22.72
C ASN A 166 -11.15 16.91 -21.82
N TYR A 167 -11.90 16.01 -21.19
CA TYR A 167 -12.96 16.35 -20.28
C TYR A 167 -12.42 16.41 -18.85
N THR A 168 -12.15 17.62 -18.34
CA THR A 168 -11.78 17.77 -16.92
C THR A 168 -12.98 17.40 -16.04
N VAL A 169 -12.90 16.24 -15.39
CA VAL A 169 -14.01 15.62 -14.65
C VAL A 169 -14.63 16.55 -13.61
N ALA A 170 -13.80 17.22 -12.80
CA ALA A 170 -14.26 18.12 -11.75
C ALA A 170 -14.78 19.48 -12.27
N GLU A 171 -14.20 20.00 -13.36
CA GLU A 171 -14.56 21.34 -13.87
C GLU A 171 -15.88 21.35 -14.65
N LEU A 172 -16.22 20.21 -15.25
CA LEU A 172 -17.48 19.97 -15.96
C LEU A 172 -18.55 19.32 -15.06
N GLY A 173 -18.23 19.03 -13.79
CA GLY A 173 -19.15 18.41 -12.83
C GLY A 173 -19.53 16.98 -13.16
N LEU A 174 -18.70 16.28 -13.93
CA LEU A 174 -18.92 14.89 -14.35
C LEU A 174 -18.87 13.92 -13.15
N ASP A 175 -18.01 14.21 -12.17
CA ASP A 175 -17.93 13.49 -10.90
C ASP A 175 -19.30 13.45 -10.19
N ARG A 176 -19.95 14.60 -10.07
CA ARG A 176 -21.22 14.73 -9.33
C ARG A 176 -22.38 13.99 -10.00
N VAL A 177 -22.47 14.06 -11.33
CA VAL A 177 -23.51 13.34 -12.07
C VAL A 177 -23.30 11.83 -12.00
N ILE A 178 -22.05 11.36 -12.05
CA ILE A 178 -21.72 9.94 -11.85
C ILE A 178 -22.12 9.50 -10.44
N TYR A 179 -21.78 10.27 -9.41
CA TYR A 179 -22.09 9.92 -8.02
C TYR A 179 -23.61 9.86 -7.77
N SER A 180 -24.38 10.79 -8.34
CA SER A 180 -25.85 10.78 -8.28
C SER A 180 -26.44 9.46 -8.84
N SER A 181 -25.99 9.06 -10.03
CA SER A 181 -26.40 7.80 -10.64
C SER A 181 -25.95 6.58 -9.84
N VAL A 182 -24.71 6.58 -9.34
CA VAL A 182 -24.15 5.51 -8.52
C VAL A 182 -24.90 5.34 -7.19
N GLU A 183 -25.34 6.43 -6.55
CA GLU A 183 -26.19 6.36 -5.36
C GLU A 183 -27.52 5.67 -5.62
N ALA A 184 -28.17 5.97 -6.73
CA ALA A 184 -29.41 5.31 -7.13
C ALA A 184 -29.19 3.81 -7.34
N ILE A 185 -28.08 3.44 -8.02
CA ILE A 185 -27.68 2.06 -8.23
C ILE A 185 -27.39 1.35 -6.90
N GLN A 186 -26.67 1.98 -5.99
CA GLN A 186 -26.41 1.45 -4.65
C GLN A 186 -27.72 1.10 -3.93
N ARG A 187 -28.72 2.00 -3.98
CA ARG A 187 -30.03 1.77 -3.35
C ARG A 187 -30.75 0.60 -4.01
N TYR A 188 -30.71 0.50 -5.34
CA TYR A 188 -31.27 -0.63 -6.07
C TYR A 188 -30.60 -1.96 -5.66
N LEU A 189 -29.27 -2.02 -5.68
CA LEU A 189 -28.54 -3.23 -5.29
C LEU A 189 -28.77 -3.60 -3.82
N ASN A 190 -28.82 -2.62 -2.93
CA ASN A 190 -29.21 -2.85 -1.53
C ASN A 190 -30.64 -3.38 -1.41
N TYR A 191 -31.56 -2.95 -2.27
CA TYR A 191 -32.90 -3.50 -2.25
C TYR A 191 -32.90 -4.98 -2.65
N THR A 192 -32.17 -5.34 -3.71
CA THR A 192 -32.22 -6.67 -4.33
C THR A 192 -31.30 -7.71 -3.67
N LEU A 193 -30.08 -7.32 -3.28
CA LEU A 193 -29.01 -8.23 -2.87
C LEU A 193 -28.81 -8.35 -1.36
N ARG A 194 -29.37 -7.45 -0.55
CA ARG A 194 -29.01 -7.36 0.87
C ARG A 194 -29.52 -8.50 1.74
N TYR A 195 -28.85 -8.64 2.88
CA TYR A 195 -29.38 -9.29 4.06
C TYR A 195 -29.47 -8.26 5.19
N LYS A 196 -30.62 -8.23 5.88
CA LYS A 196 -30.80 -7.35 7.05
C LYS A 196 -31.50 -8.09 8.18
N THR A 197 -31.30 -7.61 9.40
CA THR A 197 -32.06 -8.08 10.55
C THR A 197 -33.42 -7.39 10.61
N GLY A 198 -34.36 -8.03 11.28
CA GLY A 198 -35.68 -7.48 11.54
C GLY A 198 -36.35 -8.22 12.68
N GLU A 199 -37.60 -7.86 12.91
CA GLU A 199 -38.44 -8.48 13.91
C GLU A 199 -39.75 -8.87 13.26
N ASP A 200 -40.15 -10.13 13.46
CA ASP A 200 -41.44 -10.63 13.04
C ASP A 200 -42.33 -10.86 14.25
N LYS A 201 -43.61 -10.57 14.06
CA LYS A 201 -44.62 -10.60 15.12
C LYS A 201 -45.54 -11.79 14.94
N VAL A 202 -45.49 -12.71 15.88
CA VAL A 202 -46.28 -13.96 15.90
C VAL A 202 -47.35 -13.88 16.98
N LYS A 203 -48.56 -14.40 16.70
CA LYS A 203 -49.72 -14.25 17.59
C LYS A 203 -50.31 -15.62 17.96
N PHE A 204 -50.22 -15.96 19.25
CA PHE A 204 -50.82 -17.17 19.80
C PHE A 204 -52.11 -16.86 20.57
N GLU A 205 -52.99 -17.85 20.66
CA GLU A 205 -54.23 -17.81 21.44
C GLU A 205 -54.16 -18.87 22.54
N PHE A 206 -54.44 -18.50 23.79
CA PHE A 206 -54.32 -19.42 24.93
C PHE A 206 -55.59 -19.44 25.77
N VAL A 207 -56.00 -20.62 26.23
CA VAL A 207 -57.23 -20.79 27.00
C VAL A 207 -57.10 -20.20 28.41
N THR A 208 -58.15 -19.53 28.90
CA THR A 208 -58.21 -18.92 30.23
C THR A 208 -59.26 -19.57 31.15
N SER A 209 -60.11 -20.45 30.60
CA SER A 209 -61.21 -21.11 31.32
C SER A 209 -60.69 -22.29 32.14
N LYS A 210 -60.37 -22.07 33.41
CA LYS A 210 -59.78 -23.10 34.29
C LYS A 210 -60.64 -24.35 34.50
N GLY A 211 -61.96 -24.25 34.32
CA GLY A 211 -62.91 -25.37 34.46
C GLY A 211 -62.92 -26.33 33.26
N HIS A 212 -62.45 -25.89 32.10
CA HIS A 212 -62.53 -26.68 30.86
C HIS A 212 -61.59 -27.89 30.93
N SER A 213 -62.04 -29.06 30.45
CA SER A 213 -61.30 -30.33 30.53
C SER A 213 -59.89 -30.28 29.92
N GLU A 214 -59.70 -29.42 28.91
CA GLU A 214 -58.45 -29.27 28.16
C GLU A 214 -57.48 -28.23 28.76
N TYR A 215 -57.89 -27.48 29.78
CA TYR A 215 -57.14 -26.32 30.30
C TYR A 215 -55.69 -26.67 30.66
N ASN A 216 -55.47 -27.74 31.40
CA ASN A 216 -54.14 -28.12 31.89
C ASN A 216 -53.17 -28.46 30.75
N GLN A 217 -53.64 -29.15 29.70
CA GLN A 217 -52.80 -29.53 28.57
C GLN A 217 -52.51 -28.34 27.63
N MET A 218 -53.48 -27.46 27.45
CA MET A 218 -53.29 -26.22 26.69
C MET A 218 -52.38 -25.23 27.43
N LEU A 219 -52.44 -25.19 28.77
CA LEU A 219 -51.50 -24.44 29.60
C LEU A 219 -50.08 -25.00 29.52
N ALA A 220 -49.94 -26.34 29.48
CA ALA A 220 -48.63 -26.97 29.29
C ALA A 220 -48.00 -26.58 27.95
N PHE A 221 -48.78 -26.54 26.86
CA PHE A 221 -48.33 -25.99 25.58
C PHE A 221 -47.95 -24.50 25.68
N GLU A 222 -48.78 -23.66 26.33
CA GLU A 222 -48.47 -22.23 26.53
C GLU A 222 -47.11 -22.04 27.21
N ASN A 223 -46.84 -22.82 28.26
CA ASN A 223 -45.59 -22.76 29.00
C ASN A 223 -44.40 -23.19 28.13
N GLU A 224 -44.51 -24.30 27.41
CA GLU A 224 -43.42 -24.80 26.57
C GLU A 224 -43.13 -23.85 25.41
N ILE A 225 -44.15 -23.41 24.66
CA ILE A 225 -43.93 -22.46 23.55
C ILE A 225 -43.37 -21.14 24.04
N THR A 226 -43.80 -20.65 25.22
CA THR A 226 -43.22 -19.44 25.83
C THR A 226 -41.74 -19.64 26.16
N THR A 227 -41.36 -20.79 26.73
CA THR A 227 -39.97 -21.13 27.02
C THR A 227 -39.13 -21.26 25.75
N GLN A 228 -39.67 -21.86 24.69
CA GLN A 228 -38.96 -21.96 23.41
C GLN A 228 -38.79 -20.60 22.73
N MET A 229 -39.83 -19.76 22.72
CA MET A 229 -39.76 -18.41 22.14
C MET A 229 -38.71 -17.52 22.80
N ALA A 230 -38.49 -17.67 24.11
CA ALA A 230 -37.43 -16.95 24.84
C ALA A 230 -36.01 -17.36 24.41
N LYS A 231 -35.86 -18.50 23.72
CA LYS A 231 -34.57 -19.03 23.25
C LYS A 231 -34.32 -18.76 21.76
N VAL A 232 -35.29 -18.18 21.04
CA VAL A 232 -35.15 -17.87 19.62
C VAL A 232 -34.15 -16.74 19.43
N THR A 233 -33.18 -16.95 18.54
CA THR A 233 -32.16 -15.96 18.16
C THR A 233 -32.07 -15.87 16.64
N LEU A 234 -31.24 -14.98 16.10
CA LEU A 234 -30.96 -14.96 14.65
C LEU A 234 -30.31 -16.26 14.14
N GLU A 235 -29.77 -17.11 15.02
CA GLU A 235 -29.02 -18.32 14.67
C GLU A 235 -29.83 -19.59 14.92
N LYS A 236 -30.86 -19.52 15.76
CA LYS A 236 -31.63 -20.67 16.23
C LYS A 236 -33.12 -20.36 16.30
N GLY A 237 -33.91 -21.12 15.55
CA GLY A 237 -35.39 -21.13 15.62
C GLY A 237 -35.92 -22.02 16.77
N LEU A 238 -37.19 -22.43 16.67
CA LEU A 238 -37.80 -23.32 17.66
C LEU A 238 -37.20 -24.73 17.65
N ASP A 239 -37.16 -25.39 18.81
CA ASP A 239 -36.80 -26.81 18.93
C ASP A 239 -38.07 -27.68 18.84
N GLU A 240 -38.15 -28.55 17.83
CA GLU A 240 -39.31 -29.41 17.60
C GLU A 240 -39.48 -30.46 18.71
N LYS A 241 -38.38 -31.01 19.24
CA LYS A 241 -38.40 -32.17 20.13
C LYS A 241 -39.25 -31.95 21.41
N PRO A 242 -39.10 -30.85 22.17
CA PRO A 242 -39.94 -30.60 23.34
C PRO A 242 -41.37 -30.19 22.97
N LEU A 243 -41.60 -29.63 21.78
CA LEU A 243 -42.93 -29.23 21.32
C LEU A 243 -43.76 -30.42 20.80
N LEU A 244 -43.12 -31.47 20.29
CA LEU A 244 -43.78 -32.58 19.61
C LEU A 244 -44.93 -33.24 20.41
N PRO A 245 -44.78 -33.57 21.71
CA PRO A 245 -45.88 -34.16 22.49
C PRO A 245 -47.09 -33.22 22.60
N HIS A 246 -46.85 -31.91 22.70
CA HIS A 246 -47.90 -30.90 22.76
C HIS A 246 -48.57 -30.71 21.40
N LEU A 247 -47.80 -30.73 20.31
CA LEU A 247 -48.33 -30.65 18.95
C LEU A 247 -49.23 -31.84 18.64
N GLN A 248 -48.79 -33.07 18.93
CA GLN A 248 -49.60 -34.28 18.75
C GLN A 248 -50.91 -34.20 19.56
N TYR A 249 -50.84 -33.68 20.79
CA TYR A 249 -52.03 -33.46 21.60
C TYR A 249 -52.99 -32.47 20.94
N LEU A 250 -52.50 -31.30 20.54
CA LEU A 250 -53.30 -30.28 19.84
C LEU A 250 -53.92 -30.84 18.54
N GLU A 251 -53.18 -31.63 17.76
CA GLU A 251 -53.69 -32.32 16.58
C GLU A 251 -54.84 -33.28 16.93
N SER A 252 -54.72 -34.04 18.04
CA SER A 252 -55.77 -34.95 18.50
C SER A 252 -57.06 -34.24 18.92
N LEU A 253 -56.97 -32.98 19.38
CA LEU A 253 -58.16 -32.18 19.73
C LEU A 253 -59.04 -31.89 18.52
N LEU A 254 -58.47 -31.83 17.31
CA LEU A 254 -59.26 -31.63 16.08
C LEU A 254 -60.13 -32.84 15.73
N VAL A 255 -59.77 -34.03 16.21
CA VAL A 255 -60.57 -35.26 16.11
C VAL A 255 -61.62 -35.32 17.22
N LYS A 256 -61.21 -35.00 18.46
CA LYS A 256 -62.12 -34.96 19.63
C LYS A 256 -63.23 -33.91 19.47
N TYR A 257 -62.91 -32.77 18.85
CA TYR A 257 -63.83 -31.67 18.61
C TYR A 257 -64.04 -31.44 17.11
N PRO A 258 -64.93 -32.21 16.44
CA PRO A 258 -65.16 -32.13 15.00
C PRO A 258 -65.79 -30.78 14.56
N PRO A 259 -65.77 -30.44 13.27
CA PRO A 259 -66.34 -29.19 12.75
C PRO A 259 -67.83 -29.05 13.12
N SER A 260 -68.15 -28.12 14.02
CA SER A 260 -69.53 -27.77 14.38
C SER A 260 -69.55 -26.38 15.03
N PRO A 261 -70.69 -25.66 15.01
CA PRO A 261 -70.82 -24.36 15.68
C PRO A 261 -70.48 -24.39 17.17
N ALA A 262 -70.69 -25.53 17.84
CA ALA A 262 -70.35 -25.68 19.26
C ALA A 262 -68.81 -25.64 19.47
N ASN A 263 -68.04 -26.24 18.57
CA ASN A 263 -66.60 -26.45 18.73
C ASN A 263 -65.73 -25.31 18.16
N GLU A 264 -66.33 -24.27 17.59
CA GLU A 264 -65.66 -23.24 16.79
C GLU A 264 -64.50 -22.55 17.54
N ASN A 265 -64.73 -22.16 18.80
CA ASN A 265 -63.71 -21.46 19.60
C ASN A 265 -62.48 -22.32 19.94
N ILE A 266 -62.68 -23.59 20.34
CA ILE A 266 -61.54 -24.46 20.65
C ILE A 266 -60.78 -24.85 19.39
N ARG A 267 -61.48 -25.10 18.28
CA ARG A 267 -60.86 -25.38 16.98
C ARG A 267 -60.04 -24.19 16.50
N PHE A 268 -60.56 -22.96 16.60
CA PHE A 268 -59.83 -21.74 16.24
C PHE A 268 -58.50 -21.59 17.01
N ILE A 269 -58.53 -21.77 18.34
CA ILE A 269 -57.32 -21.68 19.17
C ILE A 269 -56.29 -22.73 18.75
N VAL A 270 -56.73 -23.97 18.56
CA VAL A 270 -55.88 -25.11 18.19
C VAL A 270 -55.27 -24.91 16.80
N THR A 271 -56.06 -24.57 15.78
CA THR A 271 -55.57 -24.37 14.42
C THR A 271 -54.65 -23.16 14.31
N ASN A 272 -54.92 -22.05 15.03
CA ASN A 272 -54.02 -20.90 15.10
C ASN A 272 -52.65 -21.29 15.68
N ASN A 273 -52.64 -21.98 16.82
CA ASN A 273 -51.41 -22.36 17.49
C ASN A 273 -50.61 -23.41 16.69
N LEU A 274 -51.28 -24.37 16.06
CA LEU A 274 -50.63 -25.34 15.18
C LEU A 274 -50.03 -24.64 13.94
N ALA A 275 -50.79 -23.75 13.28
CA ALA A 275 -50.31 -23.03 12.10
C ALA A 275 -49.08 -22.16 12.39
N GLU A 276 -49.11 -21.37 13.46
CA GLU A 276 -47.99 -20.51 13.86
C GLU A 276 -46.77 -21.33 14.32
N THR A 277 -46.98 -22.41 15.09
CA THR A 277 -45.86 -23.26 15.55
C THR A 277 -45.21 -23.99 14.39
N TYR A 278 -45.98 -24.58 13.48
CA TYR A 278 -45.41 -25.25 12.32
C TYR A 278 -44.79 -24.30 11.30
N PHE A 279 -45.28 -23.06 11.20
CA PHE A 279 -44.59 -22.01 10.44
C PHE A 279 -43.20 -21.75 11.03
N LEU A 280 -43.09 -21.59 12.35
CA LEU A 280 -41.81 -21.34 13.02
C LEU A 280 -40.88 -22.55 13.13
N LEU A 281 -41.44 -23.77 13.12
CA LEU A 281 -40.70 -25.02 12.94
C LEU A 281 -40.37 -25.30 11.47
N GLU A 282 -40.79 -24.39 10.57
CA GLU A 282 -40.46 -24.41 9.16
C GLU A 282 -41.05 -25.61 8.40
N ASN A 283 -42.08 -26.23 8.96
CA ASN A 283 -42.83 -27.31 8.34
C ASN A 283 -43.93 -26.74 7.44
N LYS A 284 -43.56 -26.45 6.19
CA LYS A 284 -44.44 -25.82 5.19
C LYS A 284 -45.78 -26.52 5.03
N GLU A 285 -45.76 -27.85 4.92
CA GLU A 285 -46.96 -28.65 4.63
C GLU A 285 -47.97 -28.53 5.78
N LYS A 286 -47.52 -28.79 7.01
CA LYS A 286 -48.39 -28.67 8.19
C LYS A 286 -48.81 -27.23 8.46
N ALA A 287 -47.91 -26.25 8.28
CA ALA A 287 -48.25 -24.84 8.43
C ALA A 287 -49.38 -24.41 7.48
N LEU A 288 -49.30 -24.80 6.20
CA LEU A 288 -50.36 -24.51 5.22
C LEU A 288 -51.65 -25.28 5.53
N LEU A 289 -51.55 -26.55 5.92
CA LEU A 289 -52.71 -27.36 6.31
C LEU A 289 -53.51 -26.70 7.43
N TYR A 290 -52.86 -26.35 8.54
CA TYR A 290 -53.53 -25.74 9.68
C TYR A 290 -53.93 -24.29 9.44
N ALA A 291 -53.19 -23.52 8.62
CA ALA A 291 -53.59 -22.18 8.24
C ALA A 291 -54.86 -22.17 7.37
N ASN A 292 -55.02 -23.14 6.46
CA ASN A 292 -56.25 -23.29 5.69
C ASN A 292 -57.43 -23.72 6.59
N LEU A 293 -57.21 -24.67 7.50
CA LEU A 293 -58.22 -25.02 8.52
C LEU A 293 -58.56 -23.83 9.41
N LEU A 294 -57.60 -22.97 9.74
CA LEU A 294 -57.87 -21.73 10.49
C LEU A 294 -58.83 -20.81 9.72
N ILE A 295 -58.63 -20.61 8.41
CA ILE A 295 -59.53 -19.80 7.56
C ILE A 295 -60.97 -20.34 7.62
N GLU A 296 -61.15 -21.65 7.62
CA GLU A 296 -62.47 -22.28 7.69
C GLU A 296 -63.17 -22.09 9.06
N ASN A 297 -62.42 -21.90 10.15
CA ASN A 297 -62.95 -21.74 11.51
C ASN A 297 -62.99 -20.28 11.99
N ASP A 298 -62.34 -19.34 11.29
CA ASP A 298 -62.12 -17.95 11.71
C ASP A 298 -63.05 -16.99 10.96
N LYS A 299 -64.38 -17.11 11.16
CA LYS A 299 -65.42 -16.47 10.32
C LYS A 299 -65.23 -14.97 9.97
N GLN A 300 -64.30 -14.22 10.58
CA GLN A 300 -64.02 -12.81 10.23
C GLN A 300 -62.55 -12.29 10.35
N ASP A 301 -61.47 -13.10 10.43
CA ASP A 301 -60.11 -12.52 10.57
C ASP A 301 -59.06 -12.99 9.53
N SER A 302 -58.18 -12.05 9.17
CA SER A 302 -57.16 -12.16 8.09
C SER A 302 -55.96 -13.06 8.42
N ARG A 303 -56.05 -13.87 9.49
CA ARG A 303 -54.89 -14.51 10.15
C ARG A 303 -54.36 -15.71 9.38
N GLY A 304 -55.22 -16.67 9.05
CA GLY A 304 -54.81 -17.83 8.24
C GLY A 304 -54.27 -17.38 6.88
N THR A 305 -54.92 -16.42 6.23
CA THR A 305 -54.47 -15.81 4.97
C THR A 305 -53.11 -15.12 5.12
N ALA A 306 -52.85 -14.43 6.23
CA ALA A 306 -51.56 -13.82 6.50
C ALA A 306 -50.45 -14.86 6.67
N ILE A 307 -50.72 -15.96 7.38
CA ILE A 307 -49.77 -17.08 7.55
C ILE A 307 -49.50 -17.74 6.19
N VAL A 308 -50.53 -18.03 5.39
CA VAL A 308 -50.37 -18.57 4.02
C VAL A 308 -49.52 -17.65 3.15
N LYS A 309 -49.74 -16.34 3.22
CA LYS A 309 -48.95 -15.34 2.49
C LYS A 309 -47.49 -15.32 2.97
N SER A 310 -47.25 -15.43 4.28
CA SER A 310 -45.90 -15.52 4.85
C SER A 310 -45.19 -16.81 4.45
N VAL A 311 -45.88 -17.96 4.48
CA VAL A 311 -45.33 -19.26 4.04
C VAL A 311 -45.02 -19.25 2.53
N ASN A 312 -45.88 -18.66 1.71
CA ASN A 312 -45.69 -18.59 0.25
C ASN A 312 -44.63 -17.56 -0.17
N ARG A 313 -44.39 -16.53 0.65
CA ARG A 313 -43.30 -15.55 0.46
C ARG A 313 -42.00 -15.94 1.16
N GLY A 314 -42.05 -16.93 2.05
CA GLY A 314 -40.88 -17.48 2.71
C GLY A 314 -40.00 -18.18 1.68
N PHE A 315 -38.88 -17.57 1.32
CA PHE A 315 -37.83 -18.26 0.58
C PHE A 315 -37.24 -19.34 1.50
N PHE A 316 -37.06 -20.55 0.98
CA PHE A 316 -36.48 -21.68 1.71
C PHE A 316 -34.98 -21.82 1.38
N VAL A 317 -34.17 -22.32 2.32
CA VAL A 317 -32.81 -22.86 2.10
C VAL A 317 -32.85 -24.29 2.59
N ASP A 318 -32.40 -25.24 1.76
CA ASP A 318 -32.35 -26.66 2.15
C ASP A 318 -33.65 -27.18 2.80
N LYS A 319 -34.80 -26.79 2.24
CA LYS A 319 -36.16 -27.16 2.68
C LYS A 319 -36.59 -26.56 4.05
N LYS A 320 -35.86 -25.56 4.55
CA LYS A 320 -36.09 -24.84 5.81
C LYS A 320 -36.40 -23.35 5.56
N ILE A 321 -37.33 -22.76 6.32
CA ILE A 321 -37.66 -21.33 6.21
C ILE A 321 -36.43 -20.57 6.68
N ARG A 322 -35.99 -19.61 5.89
CA ARG A 322 -34.64 -19.09 6.07
C ARG A 322 -34.39 -18.35 7.39
N SER A 323 -35.37 -17.88 8.17
CA SER A 323 -35.23 -16.79 9.16
C SER A 323 -34.11 -16.86 10.20
N HIS A 324 -33.51 -18.04 10.46
CA HIS A 324 -32.46 -18.22 11.47
C HIS A 324 -31.20 -18.92 10.89
N THR A 325 -30.06 -18.22 10.78
CA THR A 325 -28.78 -18.75 10.27
C THR A 325 -27.56 -18.16 11.00
N THR A 326 -26.39 -18.80 10.91
CA THR A 326 -25.13 -18.31 11.51
C THR A 326 -24.49 -17.15 10.77
N ARG A 327 -25.10 -16.66 9.67
CA ARG A 327 -24.50 -15.68 8.74
C ARG A 327 -23.85 -14.49 9.44
N PHE A 328 -24.56 -13.83 10.37
CA PHE A 328 -24.04 -12.62 11.02
C PHE A 328 -22.91 -12.89 12.02
N ALA A 329 -22.93 -14.04 12.70
CA ALA A 329 -21.80 -14.48 13.50
C ALA A 329 -20.58 -14.84 12.63
N ASP A 330 -20.80 -15.49 11.49
CA ASP A 330 -19.72 -15.83 10.57
C ASP A 330 -19.11 -14.59 9.89
N LEU A 331 -19.94 -13.58 9.58
CA LEU A 331 -19.45 -12.26 9.19
C LEU A 331 -18.57 -11.67 10.29
N GLN A 332 -19.04 -11.63 11.54
CA GLN A 332 -18.24 -11.09 12.64
C GLN A 332 -16.89 -11.80 12.78
N LYS A 333 -16.86 -13.14 12.75
CA LYS A 333 -15.63 -13.93 12.81
C LYS A 333 -14.69 -13.63 11.65
N LEU A 334 -15.22 -13.60 10.43
CA LEU A 334 -14.42 -13.33 9.23
C LEU A 334 -13.86 -11.89 9.25
N GLY A 335 -14.65 -10.93 9.74
CA GLY A 335 -14.22 -9.55 9.92
C GLY A 335 -13.04 -9.42 10.88
N LEU A 336 -13.05 -10.19 11.98
CA LEU A 336 -11.91 -10.27 12.91
C LEU A 336 -10.67 -10.88 12.21
N LYS A 337 -10.83 -12.00 11.51
CA LYS A 337 -9.72 -12.64 10.78
C LYS A 337 -9.06 -11.71 9.76
N ILE A 338 -9.86 -10.99 8.96
CA ILE A 338 -9.34 -10.02 7.98
C ILE A 338 -8.61 -8.85 8.66
N ALA A 339 -9.01 -8.47 9.88
CA ALA A 339 -8.30 -7.46 10.65
C ALA A 339 -6.95 -7.97 11.19
N GLU A 340 -6.90 -9.21 11.68
CA GLU A 340 -5.68 -9.87 12.15
C GLU A 340 -4.64 -9.99 11.02
N GLU A 341 -5.02 -10.48 9.85
CA GLU A 341 -4.11 -10.61 8.69
C GLU A 341 -3.51 -9.26 8.25
N LYS A 342 -4.27 -8.16 8.41
CA LYS A 342 -3.75 -6.81 8.13
C LYS A 342 -2.72 -6.37 9.18
N GLU A 343 -2.94 -6.73 10.44
CA GLU A 343 -1.98 -6.43 11.51
C GLU A 343 -0.70 -7.27 11.37
N GLU A 344 -0.79 -8.55 10.99
CA GLU A 344 0.38 -9.38 10.68
C GLU A 344 1.23 -8.77 9.56
N LYS A 345 0.60 -8.33 8.46
CA LYS A 345 1.32 -7.64 7.37
C LYS A 345 2.01 -6.35 7.84
N ARG A 346 1.37 -5.63 8.76
CA ARG A 346 1.96 -4.44 9.38
C ARG A 346 3.16 -4.82 10.27
N LEU A 347 3.07 -5.89 11.04
CA LEU A 347 4.18 -6.40 11.86
C LEU A 347 5.37 -6.86 11.00
N ALA A 348 5.12 -7.62 9.93
CA ALA A 348 6.16 -8.05 8.98
C ALA A 348 6.87 -6.86 8.31
N PHE A 349 6.15 -5.77 8.04
CA PHE A 349 6.76 -4.53 7.56
C PHE A 349 7.73 -3.94 8.59
N PHE A 350 7.38 -3.93 9.88
CA PHE A 350 8.29 -3.47 10.94
C PHE A 350 9.48 -4.42 11.15
N GLU A 351 9.29 -5.73 11.02
CA GLU A 351 10.40 -6.70 11.06
C GLU A 351 11.40 -6.47 9.93
N LYS A 352 10.93 -6.16 8.71
CA LYS A 352 11.80 -5.79 7.59
C LYS A 352 12.64 -4.55 7.89
N ILE A 353 12.06 -3.53 8.55
CA ILE A 353 12.81 -2.34 8.98
C ILE A 353 13.90 -2.73 9.98
N GLN A 354 13.57 -3.57 10.97
CA GLN A 354 14.55 -4.04 11.96
C GLN A 354 15.70 -4.84 11.32
N GLN A 355 15.41 -5.68 10.32
CA GLN A 355 16.43 -6.40 9.56
C GLN A 355 17.36 -5.44 8.79
N GLN A 356 16.79 -4.43 8.13
CA GLN A 356 17.57 -3.41 7.43
C GLN A 356 18.48 -2.61 8.38
N ASP A 357 18.00 -2.28 9.58
CA ASP A 357 18.80 -1.62 10.61
C ASP A 357 19.95 -2.52 11.10
N ALA A 358 19.68 -3.81 11.33
CA ALA A 358 20.68 -4.78 11.75
C ALA A 358 21.77 -5.01 10.68
N GLU A 359 21.38 -5.13 9.41
CA GLU A 359 22.30 -5.23 8.26
C GLU A 359 23.19 -3.98 8.16
N TRP A 360 22.62 -2.80 8.38
CA TRP A 360 23.38 -1.55 8.37
C TRP A 360 24.41 -1.48 9.50
N GLU A 361 24.06 -1.86 10.74
CA GLU A 361 25.02 -1.85 11.85
C GLU A 361 26.18 -2.83 11.62
N SER A 362 25.91 -4.01 11.03
CA SER A 362 26.98 -4.94 10.64
C SER A 362 27.88 -4.36 9.55
N GLU A 363 27.31 -3.68 8.55
CA GLU A 363 28.09 -3.04 7.48
C GLU A 363 28.95 -1.89 8.02
N LYS A 364 28.39 -1.08 8.91
CA LYS A 364 29.08 0.02 9.57
C LYS A 364 30.31 -0.48 10.33
N ALA A 365 30.15 -1.51 11.17
CA ALA A 365 31.25 -2.12 11.91
C ALA A 365 32.36 -2.64 10.98
N ARG A 366 31.99 -3.26 9.85
CA ARG A 366 32.96 -3.74 8.85
C ARG A 366 33.78 -2.59 8.23
N ARG A 367 33.13 -1.47 7.91
CA ARG A 367 33.79 -0.29 7.33
C ARG A 367 34.72 0.39 8.34
N GLU A 368 34.30 0.53 9.60
CA GLU A 368 35.16 1.07 10.67
C GLU A 368 36.40 0.20 10.89
N ALA A 369 36.24 -1.13 10.91
CA ALA A 369 37.35 -2.06 11.04
C ALA A 369 38.32 -1.98 9.84
N TYR A 370 37.81 -1.77 8.62
CA TYR A 370 38.64 -1.57 7.43
C TYR A 370 39.51 -0.30 7.54
N LEU A 371 38.94 0.81 7.98
CA LEU A 371 39.67 2.07 8.17
C LEU A 371 40.80 1.93 9.19
N GLU A 372 40.52 1.30 10.35
CA GLU A 372 41.55 1.11 11.38
C GLU A 372 42.65 0.14 10.91
N LYS A 373 42.27 -0.90 10.14
CA LYS A 373 43.23 -1.81 9.52
C LYS A 373 44.14 -1.07 8.54
N ALA A 374 43.59 -0.25 7.64
CA ALA A 374 44.37 0.52 6.68
C ALA A 374 45.37 1.46 7.36
N LYS A 375 44.91 2.18 8.40
CA LYS A 375 45.76 3.04 9.23
C LYS A 375 46.90 2.25 9.88
N THR A 376 46.60 1.10 10.49
CA THR A 376 47.59 0.24 11.16
C THR A 376 48.60 -0.34 10.17
N GLN A 377 48.13 -0.83 9.01
CA GLN A 377 48.98 -1.38 7.97
C GLN A 377 50.02 -0.37 7.48
N ARG A 378 49.61 0.88 7.28
CA ARG A 378 50.53 1.97 6.90
C ARG A 378 51.62 2.19 7.94
N PHE A 379 51.26 2.29 9.22
CA PHE A 379 52.24 2.46 10.30
C PHE A 379 53.23 1.30 10.35
N ASN A 380 52.72 0.06 10.27
CA ASN A 380 53.55 -1.13 10.26
C ASN A 380 54.53 -1.14 9.08
N LEU A 381 54.08 -0.79 7.87
CA LEU A 381 54.93 -0.74 6.68
C LEU A 381 56.06 0.28 6.85
N LEU A 382 55.75 1.48 7.35
CA LEU A 382 56.74 2.55 7.58
C LEU A 382 57.74 2.20 8.70
N ASP A 383 57.33 1.42 9.69
CA ASP A 383 58.17 0.96 10.80
C ASP A 383 59.05 -0.25 10.44
N SER A 384 58.67 -1.00 9.39
CA SER A 384 59.32 -2.26 9.02
C SER A 384 59.83 -2.29 7.58
N ILE A 385 60.22 -1.14 7.02
CA ILE A 385 60.77 -0.98 5.66
C ILE A 385 61.82 -2.06 5.30
N PRO A 386 62.82 -2.39 6.16
CA PRO A 386 63.83 -3.41 5.81
C PRO A 386 63.27 -4.81 5.50
N TYR A 387 62.04 -5.10 5.94
CA TYR A 387 61.38 -6.40 5.77
C TYR A 387 60.32 -6.41 4.66
N GLN A 388 60.16 -5.30 3.93
CA GLN A 388 59.19 -5.19 2.84
C GLN A 388 59.80 -5.63 1.49
N SER A 389 58.94 -5.92 0.51
CA SER A 389 59.38 -6.15 -0.87
C SER A 389 60.15 -4.93 -1.39
N ASN A 390 61.27 -5.14 -2.09
CA ASN A 390 62.07 -4.05 -2.66
C ASN A 390 62.49 -2.98 -1.63
N ALA A 391 62.83 -3.40 -0.40
CA ALA A 391 63.12 -2.54 0.75
C ALA A 391 64.04 -1.34 0.45
N ASN A 392 65.09 -1.52 -0.36
CA ASN A 392 66.01 -0.44 -0.72
C ASN A 392 65.34 0.65 -1.56
N LEU A 393 64.45 0.27 -2.49
CA LEU A 393 63.69 1.22 -3.29
C LEU A 393 62.63 1.91 -2.41
N LEU A 394 61.92 1.15 -1.59
CA LEU A 394 60.92 1.70 -0.65
C LEU A 394 61.55 2.74 0.27
N ALA A 395 62.72 2.44 0.87
CA ALA A 395 63.44 3.35 1.74
C ALA A 395 63.73 4.68 1.05
N LYS A 396 64.27 4.63 -0.17
CA LYS A 396 64.60 5.84 -0.95
C LYS A 396 63.37 6.67 -1.32
N VAL A 397 62.27 6.02 -1.69
CA VAL A 397 61.00 6.70 -1.98
C VAL A 397 60.45 7.37 -0.71
N VAL A 398 60.42 6.64 0.41
CA VAL A 398 59.95 7.15 1.70
C VAL A 398 60.83 8.31 2.20
N ASP A 399 62.15 8.21 2.06
CA ASP A 399 63.09 9.26 2.44
C ASP A 399 62.90 10.53 1.60
N ASN A 400 62.69 10.37 0.28
CA ASN A 400 62.38 11.49 -0.61
C ASN A 400 61.07 12.21 -0.25
N LEU A 401 60.10 11.48 0.31
CA LEU A 401 58.84 12.02 0.85
C LEU A 401 58.98 12.64 2.25
N GLY A 402 60.17 12.59 2.88
CA GLY A 402 60.42 13.19 4.19
C GLY A 402 60.81 12.20 5.30
N GLY A 403 60.78 10.90 5.00
CA GLY A 403 61.11 9.80 5.91
C GLY A 403 59.93 9.32 6.77
N SER A 404 60.03 8.08 7.26
CA SER A 404 58.94 7.41 8.01
C SER A 404 58.42 8.23 9.19
N GLN A 405 59.29 8.88 9.96
CA GLN A 405 58.87 9.62 11.15
C GLN A 405 58.06 10.88 10.83
N ALA A 406 58.34 11.56 9.72
CA ALA A 406 57.58 12.73 9.30
C ALA A 406 56.20 12.31 8.78
N LEU A 407 56.15 11.29 7.91
CA LEU A 407 54.91 10.78 7.33
C LEU A 407 53.93 10.23 8.39
N LYS A 408 54.45 9.55 9.43
CA LYS A 408 53.63 9.06 10.54
C LYS A 408 52.96 10.15 11.38
N LYS A 409 53.53 11.37 11.39
CA LYS A 409 53.00 12.53 12.14
C LYS A 409 51.94 13.32 11.36
N VAL A 410 51.62 12.92 10.13
CA VAL A 410 50.56 13.53 9.35
C VAL A 410 49.22 12.98 9.85
N GLU A 411 48.42 13.85 10.47
CA GLU A 411 47.09 13.55 11.00
C GLU A 411 45.97 14.21 10.19
N LYS A 412 46.28 15.36 9.58
CA LYS A 412 45.37 16.13 8.73
C LYS A 412 46.12 16.64 7.52
N ALA A 413 45.43 16.67 6.38
CA ALA A 413 45.95 17.27 5.16
C ALA A 413 44.86 18.09 4.46
N HIS A 414 45.27 19.17 3.82
CA HIS A 414 44.40 20.02 3.01
C HIS A 414 45.17 20.46 1.77
N TYR A 415 44.52 20.41 0.62
CA TYR A 415 45.02 21.12 -0.55
C TYR A 415 43.91 21.76 -1.39
N PHE A 416 44.28 22.85 -2.03
CA PHE A 416 43.47 23.58 -2.98
C PHE A 416 44.16 23.57 -4.34
N SER A 417 43.41 23.16 -5.36
CA SER A 417 43.90 22.95 -6.71
C SER A 417 43.06 23.70 -7.73
N LYS A 418 43.73 24.24 -8.75
CA LYS A 418 43.10 24.71 -9.99
C LYS A 418 43.18 23.62 -11.04
N LEU A 419 42.07 23.41 -11.75
CA LEU A 419 41.99 22.46 -12.85
C LEU A 419 41.92 23.20 -14.18
N SER A 420 42.65 22.69 -15.17
CA SER A 420 42.64 23.18 -16.55
C SER A 420 42.34 22.00 -17.46
N ILE A 421 41.13 21.96 -18.02
CA ILE A 421 40.70 20.91 -18.95
C ILE A 421 40.99 21.37 -20.37
N GLU A 422 41.51 20.47 -21.21
CA GLU A 422 41.74 20.77 -22.61
C GLU A 422 40.43 21.20 -23.31
N GLY A 423 40.49 22.32 -24.06
CA GLY A 423 39.33 22.86 -24.77
C GLY A 423 38.27 23.55 -23.91
N ASN A 424 38.45 23.66 -22.58
CA ASN A 424 37.51 24.34 -21.67
C ASN A 424 38.15 25.52 -20.94
N ASN A 425 37.51 26.69 -21.05
CA ASN A 425 37.97 27.93 -20.40
C ASN A 425 37.21 28.26 -19.10
N ILE A 426 36.27 27.42 -18.66
CA ILE A 426 35.55 27.63 -17.41
C ILE A 426 36.51 27.40 -16.24
N PRO A 427 36.63 28.34 -15.28
CA PRO A 427 37.47 28.12 -14.09
C PRO A 427 36.92 26.98 -13.25
N GLN A 428 37.79 26.02 -12.94
CA GLN A 428 37.42 24.86 -12.13
C GLN A 428 38.41 24.68 -10.98
N THR A 429 37.88 24.41 -9.80
CA THR A 429 38.69 24.28 -8.58
C THR A 429 38.27 23.06 -7.78
N GLU A 430 39.25 22.40 -7.19
CA GLU A 430 39.05 21.34 -6.20
C GLU A 430 39.68 21.75 -4.87
N GLU A 431 38.91 21.60 -3.80
CA GLU A 431 39.36 21.78 -2.43
C GLU A 431 39.16 20.46 -1.71
N LYS A 432 40.24 19.88 -1.18
CA LYS A 432 40.24 18.54 -0.60
C LYS A 432 40.79 18.57 0.82
N TRP A 433 40.11 17.89 1.73
CA TRP A 433 40.53 17.70 3.12
C TRP A 433 40.52 16.23 3.47
N ALA A 434 41.49 15.80 4.25
CA ALA A 434 41.55 14.45 4.75
C ALA A 434 42.07 14.38 6.17
N THR A 435 41.60 13.35 6.88
CA THR A 435 42.15 12.82 8.13
C THR A 435 42.28 11.31 7.97
N SER A 436 42.84 10.61 8.95
CA SER A 436 42.96 9.14 8.88
C SER A 436 41.63 8.37 8.78
N THR A 437 40.49 9.03 8.97
CA THR A 437 39.16 8.40 8.95
C THR A 437 38.12 9.16 8.13
N ASN A 438 38.46 10.34 7.62
CA ASN A 438 37.49 11.22 6.96
C ASN A 438 38.11 11.89 5.73
N TYR A 439 37.29 12.13 4.72
CA TYR A 439 37.67 12.77 3.47
C TYR A 439 36.54 13.70 3.02
N LEU A 440 36.91 14.84 2.43
CA LEU A 440 36.00 15.77 1.80
C LEU A 440 36.62 16.22 0.48
N LEU A 441 35.87 16.08 -0.59
CA LEU A 441 36.08 16.75 -1.87
C LEU A 441 35.00 17.81 -2.03
N LYS A 442 35.42 19.04 -2.31
CA LYS A 442 34.56 20.10 -2.83
C LYS A 442 35.07 20.52 -4.19
N LYS A 443 34.24 20.31 -5.22
CA LYS A 443 34.55 20.62 -6.61
C LYS A 443 33.61 21.70 -7.11
N LYS A 444 34.13 22.70 -7.82
CA LYS A 444 33.33 23.81 -8.37
C LYS A 444 33.46 23.85 -9.89
N MET A 445 32.40 23.48 -10.60
CA MET A 445 32.32 23.45 -12.07
C MET A 445 30.86 23.54 -12.58
N PRO A 446 30.44 24.63 -13.25
CA PRO A 446 30.10 25.91 -12.63
C PRO A 446 29.25 25.80 -11.33
N GLU A 447 28.52 24.71 -11.13
CA GLU A 447 27.84 24.35 -9.88
C GLU A 447 28.78 23.61 -8.89
N THR A 448 28.33 23.36 -7.65
CA THR A 448 29.14 22.68 -6.62
C THR A 448 28.83 21.19 -6.58
N TYR A 449 29.89 20.39 -6.50
CA TYR A 449 29.83 18.95 -6.25
C TYR A 449 30.60 18.61 -4.97
N TYR A 450 30.04 17.72 -4.17
CA TYR A 450 30.62 17.26 -2.92
C TYR A 450 30.75 15.74 -2.87
N GLU A 451 31.85 15.26 -2.33
CA GLU A 451 32.00 13.89 -1.82
C GLU A 451 32.50 13.95 -0.39
N ILE A 452 31.85 13.19 0.48
CA ILE A 452 32.17 13.15 1.91
C ILE A 452 32.34 11.70 2.32
N VAL A 453 33.43 11.42 3.03
CA VAL A 453 33.60 10.22 3.84
C VAL A 453 33.69 10.68 5.29
N ASN A 454 32.81 10.16 6.13
CA ASN A 454 32.78 10.39 7.58
C ASN A 454 32.80 9.05 8.29
N GLY A 455 34.00 8.54 8.57
CA GLY A 455 34.17 7.17 9.06
C GLY A 455 33.53 6.14 8.13
N ALA A 456 32.57 5.38 8.63
CA ALA A 456 31.87 4.33 7.87
C ALA A 456 30.91 4.85 6.80
N GLU A 457 30.52 6.12 6.87
CA GLU A 457 29.55 6.70 5.96
C GLU A 457 30.25 7.43 4.82
N ALA A 458 29.65 7.34 3.63
CA ALA A 458 30.02 8.22 2.52
C ALA A 458 28.79 8.70 1.77
N TRP A 459 28.88 9.93 1.28
CA TRP A 459 27.79 10.66 0.66
C TRP A 459 28.31 11.51 -0.49
N SER A 460 27.51 11.65 -1.54
CA SER A 460 27.77 12.57 -2.64
C SER A 460 26.57 13.50 -2.90
N HIS A 461 26.85 14.68 -3.47
CA HIS A 461 25.83 15.66 -3.82
C HIS A 461 26.27 16.50 -5.02
N ASP A 462 25.38 16.70 -5.99
CA ASP A 462 25.56 17.57 -7.17
C ASP A 462 24.45 18.63 -7.22
N ASP A 463 24.84 19.91 -7.19
CA ASP A 463 23.91 21.05 -7.26
C ASP A 463 23.11 21.11 -8.58
N ARG A 464 23.50 20.36 -9.63
CA ARG A 464 22.78 20.29 -10.91
C ARG A 464 21.48 19.49 -10.85
N GLU A 465 21.32 18.62 -9.85
CA GLU A 465 20.06 17.90 -9.63
C GLU A 465 19.00 18.85 -9.06
N SER A 466 18.27 19.55 -9.93
CA SER A 466 17.25 20.53 -9.52
C SER A 466 15.89 19.89 -9.22
N GLY A 467 15.29 20.24 -8.07
CA GLY A 467 13.93 19.85 -7.66
C GLY A 467 13.75 19.78 -6.14
N LEU A 468 12.51 19.57 -5.67
CA LEU A 468 12.15 19.32 -4.26
C LEU A 468 12.82 18.06 -3.64
N ASN A 469 13.66 17.36 -4.41
CA ASN A 469 14.29 16.08 -4.08
C ASN A 469 15.82 16.04 -4.33
N ALA A 470 16.51 17.17 -4.51
CA ALA A 470 17.98 17.19 -4.51
C ALA A 470 18.49 16.61 -3.18
N LYS A 471 18.89 15.34 -3.16
CA LYS A 471 19.17 14.58 -1.94
C LYS A 471 20.59 14.05 -2.02
N TRP A 472 21.36 14.28 -0.96
CA TRP A 472 22.60 13.56 -0.69
C TRP A 472 22.40 12.06 -0.92
N ALA A 473 23.14 11.50 -1.87
CA ALA A 473 23.10 10.09 -2.18
C ALA A 473 24.06 9.34 -1.24
N LYS A 474 23.57 8.31 -0.55
CA LYS A 474 24.44 7.43 0.26
C LYS A 474 25.25 6.56 -0.69
N SER A 475 26.58 6.58 -0.55
CA SER A 475 27.47 5.79 -1.39
C SER A 475 27.23 4.30 -1.20
N THR A 476 27.27 3.54 -2.31
CA THR A 476 27.28 2.08 -2.25
C THR A 476 28.57 1.58 -1.58
N THR A 477 28.64 0.30 -1.22
CA THR A 477 29.90 -0.28 -0.69
C THR A 477 31.04 -0.18 -1.71
N TYR A 478 30.75 -0.29 -3.01
CA TYR A 478 31.76 -0.13 -4.06
C TYR A 478 32.32 1.30 -4.06
N ASP A 479 31.45 2.30 -4.08
CA ASP A 479 31.86 3.71 -4.11
C ASP A 479 32.59 4.10 -2.82
N TYR A 480 32.10 3.64 -1.66
CA TYR A 480 32.77 3.83 -0.38
C TYR A 480 34.22 3.29 -0.39
N ASN A 481 34.44 2.10 -0.94
CA ASN A 481 35.77 1.49 -1.02
C ASN A 481 36.72 2.28 -1.93
N ASN A 482 36.19 2.94 -2.96
CA ASN A 482 36.99 3.80 -3.83
C ASN A 482 37.34 5.13 -3.16
N LEU A 483 36.36 5.78 -2.51
CA LEU A 483 36.57 7.05 -1.82
C LEU A 483 37.45 6.92 -0.57
N SER A 484 37.28 5.85 0.19
CA SER A 484 38.01 5.62 1.44
C SER A 484 39.52 5.45 1.25
N LYS A 485 40.02 5.17 0.04
CA LYS A 485 41.46 5.18 -0.26
C LYS A 485 42.10 6.56 0.00
N ASN A 486 41.31 7.63 -0.08
CA ASN A 486 41.78 9.00 0.17
C ASN A 486 41.88 9.37 1.66
N VAL A 487 41.46 8.48 2.58
CA VAL A 487 41.72 8.65 4.02
C VAL A 487 43.15 8.27 4.39
N ASP A 488 43.86 7.52 3.52
CA ASP A 488 45.31 7.38 3.65
C ASP A 488 45.98 8.67 3.20
N LEU A 489 46.48 9.41 4.19
CA LEU A 489 47.11 10.71 4.01
C LEU A 489 48.37 10.67 3.12
N ILE A 490 49.05 9.54 2.96
CA ILE A 490 50.18 9.44 2.02
C ILE A 490 49.66 9.36 0.59
N ASN A 491 48.70 8.47 0.34
CA ASN A 491 47.99 8.39 -0.93
C ASN A 491 47.32 9.74 -1.27
N PHE A 492 46.65 10.38 -0.31
CA PHE A 492 46.04 11.70 -0.51
C PHE A 492 47.02 12.79 -0.98
N LEU A 493 48.25 12.80 -0.45
CA LEU A 493 49.26 13.82 -0.76
C LEU A 493 50.04 13.51 -2.05
N THR A 494 50.21 12.24 -2.38
CA THR A 494 51.21 11.80 -3.39
C THR A 494 50.64 10.87 -4.46
N ASP A 495 49.40 10.41 -4.31
CA ASP A 495 48.76 9.32 -5.04
C ASP A 495 49.52 7.97 -4.98
N LEU A 496 50.49 7.85 -4.07
CA LEU A 496 51.20 6.60 -3.83
C LEU A 496 50.37 5.63 -2.99
N ARG A 497 49.98 4.51 -3.60
CA ARG A 497 49.30 3.39 -2.96
C ARG A 497 50.27 2.48 -2.22
N LEU A 498 50.75 2.94 -1.06
CA LEU A 498 51.64 2.15 -0.19
C LEU A 498 51.00 0.84 0.28
N ASP A 499 49.68 0.78 0.39
CA ASP A 499 48.93 -0.43 0.74
C ASP A 499 49.13 -1.56 -0.28
N LEU A 500 49.48 -1.23 -1.53
CA LEU A 500 49.77 -2.19 -2.58
C LEU A 500 51.26 -2.55 -2.68
N TRP A 501 52.14 -1.90 -1.91
CA TRP A 501 53.59 -1.96 -2.12
C TRP A 501 54.15 -3.37 -2.20
N ASN A 502 53.79 -4.24 -1.25
CA ASN A 502 54.29 -5.61 -1.20
C ASN A 502 53.73 -6.52 -2.28
N ASN A 503 52.68 -6.09 -2.97
CA ASN A 503 52.09 -6.82 -4.09
C ASN A 503 52.71 -6.42 -5.43
N PHE A 504 53.51 -5.35 -5.47
CA PHE A 504 54.18 -4.94 -6.69
C PHE A 504 55.34 -5.86 -7.04
N GLU A 505 55.33 -6.34 -8.27
CA GLU A 505 56.47 -6.93 -8.93
C GLU A 505 57.32 -5.82 -9.58
N VAL A 506 58.64 -5.88 -9.41
CA VAL A 506 59.56 -4.95 -10.09
C VAL A 506 59.96 -5.55 -11.42
N LEU A 507 59.60 -4.84 -12.48
CA LEU A 507 59.91 -5.20 -13.86
C LEU A 507 61.25 -4.58 -14.28
N GLN A 508 61.63 -4.83 -15.54
CA GLN A 508 62.86 -4.26 -16.09
C GLN A 508 62.78 -2.72 -16.12
N ASP A 509 63.92 -2.08 -15.86
CA ASP A 509 64.03 -0.63 -15.96
C ASP A 509 63.56 -0.11 -17.32
N GLU A 510 62.78 0.96 -17.30
CA GLU A 510 62.16 1.51 -18.50
C GLU A 510 62.52 3.00 -18.67
N MET A 511 62.80 3.40 -19.90
CA MET A 511 62.87 4.82 -20.27
C MET A 511 61.44 5.33 -20.48
N TYR A 512 60.93 6.09 -19.51
CA TYR A 512 59.55 6.59 -19.52
C TYR A 512 59.55 8.12 -19.39
N GLU A 513 58.83 8.80 -20.29
CA GLU A 513 58.80 10.28 -20.39
C GLU A 513 60.21 10.91 -20.38
N GLY A 514 61.17 10.25 -21.05
CA GLY A 514 62.56 10.69 -21.16
C GLY A 514 63.44 10.47 -19.91
N ARG A 515 62.95 9.73 -18.91
CA ARG A 515 63.66 9.43 -17.66
C ARG A 515 63.83 7.93 -17.47
N LEU A 516 64.98 7.49 -16.96
CA LEU A 516 65.18 6.10 -16.58
C LEU A 516 64.43 5.84 -15.26
N CYS A 517 63.47 4.92 -15.28
CA CYS A 517 62.57 4.65 -14.17
C CYS A 517 62.67 3.19 -13.69
N TYR A 518 62.42 2.98 -12.39
CA TYR A 518 61.93 1.69 -11.90
C TYR A 518 60.48 1.52 -12.33
N HIS A 519 60.14 0.33 -12.82
CA HIS A 519 58.78 -0.05 -13.22
C HIS A 519 58.22 -1.08 -12.24
N LEU A 520 57.11 -0.74 -11.60
CA LEU A 520 56.41 -1.63 -10.67
C LEU A 520 55.04 -1.99 -11.25
N ASN A 521 54.65 -3.26 -11.20
CA ASN A 521 53.36 -3.76 -11.68
C ASN A 521 52.62 -4.58 -10.61
N TYR A 522 51.31 -4.42 -10.51
CA TYR A 522 50.42 -5.29 -9.72
C TYR A 522 49.09 -5.50 -10.44
N PHE A 523 48.63 -6.76 -10.47
CA PHE A 523 47.42 -7.15 -11.16
C PHE A 523 46.44 -7.91 -10.25
N GLU A 524 45.25 -7.34 -10.04
CA GLU A 524 44.15 -7.93 -9.28
C GLU A 524 43.31 -8.87 -10.16
N LYS A 525 43.00 -10.07 -9.64
CA LYS A 525 42.27 -11.14 -10.34
C LYS A 525 40.93 -11.47 -9.67
N THR A 526 39.92 -11.78 -10.46
CA THR A 526 38.64 -12.33 -9.96
C THR A 526 38.44 -13.77 -10.44
N LEU A 527 37.93 -14.65 -9.56
CA LEU A 527 37.48 -16.00 -9.92
C LEU A 527 36.05 -15.93 -10.46
N SER A 528 35.84 -16.31 -11.72
CA SER A 528 34.49 -16.49 -12.28
C SER A 528 33.94 -17.90 -12.01
N THR A 529 32.61 -18.07 -12.07
CA THR A 529 31.86 -19.34 -11.89
C THR A 529 32.19 -20.44 -12.92
N GLY A 530 33.22 -20.26 -13.76
CA GLY A 530 33.72 -21.25 -14.72
C GLY A 530 35.22 -21.56 -14.60
N ASN A 531 35.86 -21.32 -13.44
CA ASN A 531 37.32 -21.51 -13.23
C ASN A 531 38.23 -20.70 -14.19
N ARG A 532 37.69 -19.70 -14.91
CA ARG A 532 38.50 -18.74 -15.65
C ARG A 532 38.89 -17.59 -14.73
N THR A 533 40.20 -17.32 -14.67
CA THR A 533 40.76 -16.13 -14.02
C THR A 533 40.59 -14.95 -14.95
N ILE A 534 39.86 -13.93 -14.50
CA ILE A 534 39.64 -12.71 -15.30
C ILE A 534 40.43 -11.56 -14.66
N PRO A 535 41.19 -10.78 -15.46
CA PRO A 535 41.70 -9.47 -15.06
C PRO A 535 40.63 -8.64 -14.39
N LYS A 536 40.93 -7.97 -13.26
CA LYS A 536 40.04 -6.97 -12.68
C LYS A 536 40.64 -5.58 -12.76
N THR A 537 41.87 -5.44 -12.29
CA THR A 537 42.57 -4.15 -12.31
C THR A 537 44.07 -4.39 -12.45
N ASP A 538 44.71 -3.61 -13.31
CA ASP A 538 46.15 -3.59 -13.52
C ASP A 538 46.72 -2.23 -13.12
N TYR A 539 47.79 -2.24 -12.34
CA TYR A 539 48.43 -1.05 -11.80
C TYR A 539 49.89 -1.01 -12.26
N HIS A 540 50.31 0.13 -12.82
CA HIS A 540 51.72 0.41 -13.07
C HIS A 540 52.16 1.67 -12.33
N VAL A 541 53.37 1.63 -11.78
CA VAL A 541 54.01 2.78 -11.11
C VAL A 541 55.42 2.93 -11.65
N PHE A 542 55.75 4.15 -12.07
CA PHE A 542 57.05 4.51 -12.61
C PHE A 542 57.76 5.48 -11.66
N ILE A 543 58.95 5.11 -11.20
CA ILE A 543 59.71 5.89 -10.19
C ILE A 543 61.08 6.26 -10.76
N ASP A 544 61.40 7.55 -10.79
CA ASP A 544 62.67 8.08 -11.29
C ASP A 544 63.86 7.46 -10.52
N LYS A 545 64.86 6.96 -11.24
CA LYS A 545 66.07 6.40 -10.63
C LYS A 545 67.00 7.44 -10.01
N GLU A 546 66.98 8.68 -10.50
CA GLU A 546 67.87 9.73 -10.02
C GLU A 546 67.33 10.36 -8.74
N ASN A 547 66.05 10.75 -8.76
CA ASN A 547 65.44 11.54 -7.68
C ASN A 547 64.43 10.76 -6.84
N TYR A 548 64.07 9.53 -7.21
CA TYR A 548 63.10 8.69 -6.51
C TYR A 548 61.70 9.32 -6.38
N ASN A 549 61.38 10.25 -7.29
CA ASN A 549 60.05 10.82 -7.45
C ASN A 549 59.18 9.85 -8.27
N ILE A 550 57.88 9.80 -7.97
CA ILE A 550 56.92 9.12 -8.82
C ILE A 550 56.80 9.93 -10.11
N VAL A 551 57.05 9.31 -11.25
CA VAL A 551 56.92 9.94 -12.58
C VAL A 551 55.51 9.77 -13.08
N SER A 552 54.98 8.54 -12.99
CA SER A 552 53.66 8.19 -13.49
C SER A 552 53.02 7.08 -12.68
N THR A 553 51.69 7.09 -12.63
CA THR A 553 50.87 5.96 -12.20
C THR A 553 49.82 5.69 -13.25
N GLU A 554 49.65 4.42 -13.62
CA GLU A 554 48.64 3.99 -14.57
C GLU A 554 47.76 2.93 -13.93
N LYS A 555 46.48 2.98 -14.25
CA LYS A 555 45.46 2.05 -13.78
C LYS A 555 44.57 1.66 -14.94
N THR A 556 44.46 0.36 -15.19
CA THR A 556 43.53 -0.21 -16.18
C THR A 556 42.52 -1.09 -15.47
N GLU A 557 41.22 -0.83 -15.64
CA GLU A 557 40.16 -1.73 -15.18
C GLU A 557 39.60 -2.54 -16.35
N PHE A 558 39.22 -3.78 -16.05
CA PHE A 558 38.69 -4.71 -17.02
C PHE A 558 37.31 -5.21 -16.60
N ASP A 559 36.34 -5.07 -17.49
CA ASP A 559 35.02 -5.70 -17.37
C ASP A 559 34.92 -6.88 -18.32
N ASN A 560 34.73 -8.07 -17.76
CA ASN A 560 34.68 -9.34 -18.50
C ASN A 560 35.89 -9.58 -19.42
N GLY A 561 37.07 -9.07 -19.03
CA GLY A 561 38.31 -9.21 -19.78
C GLY A 561 38.53 -8.15 -20.87
N ASN A 562 37.58 -7.24 -21.08
CA ASN A 562 37.76 -6.08 -21.95
C ASN A 562 38.12 -4.86 -21.12
N LYS A 563 39.04 -4.01 -21.62
CA LYS A 563 39.37 -2.73 -21.00
C LYS A 563 38.10 -1.88 -20.88
N SER A 564 37.73 -1.49 -19.67
CA SER A 564 36.55 -0.65 -19.41
C SER A 564 36.92 0.75 -18.93
N PHE A 565 38.10 0.92 -18.33
CA PHE A 565 38.59 2.19 -17.84
C PHE A 565 40.11 2.21 -17.87
N PHE A 566 40.69 3.35 -18.23
CA PHE A 566 42.11 3.61 -18.07
C PHE A 566 42.35 5.02 -17.51
N GLU A 567 43.31 5.12 -16.61
CA GLU A 567 43.74 6.36 -16.02
C GLU A 567 45.27 6.39 -15.96
N LYS A 568 45.86 7.41 -16.55
CA LYS A 568 47.28 7.77 -16.43
C LYS A 568 47.39 9.11 -15.72
N ARG A 569 48.29 9.17 -14.73
CA ARG A 569 48.63 10.40 -14.01
C ARG A 569 50.13 10.66 -14.12
N LEU A 570 50.51 11.79 -14.71
CA LEU A 570 51.88 12.24 -14.81
C LEU A 570 52.18 13.31 -13.76
N TYR A 571 53.17 13.06 -12.91
CA TYR A 571 53.50 13.91 -11.77
C TYR A 571 54.71 14.80 -12.08
N GLY A 572 54.59 16.09 -11.74
CA GLY A 572 55.62 17.09 -11.97
C GLY A 572 55.62 18.20 -10.93
N ASP A 573 56.55 19.14 -11.10
CA ASP A 573 56.76 20.29 -10.19
C ASP A 573 56.82 19.84 -8.72
N TYR A 574 57.77 18.95 -8.42
CA TYR A 574 57.98 18.46 -7.06
C TYR A 574 58.56 19.57 -6.17
N ARG A 575 57.86 19.91 -5.08
CA ARG A 575 58.28 20.97 -4.17
C ARG A 575 58.46 20.45 -2.75
N PRO A 576 59.49 20.93 -2.02
CA PRO A 576 59.73 20.53 -0.63
C PRO A 576 58.68 21.13 0.32
N ILE A 577 58.23 20.34 1.28
CA ILE A 577 57.30 20.74 2.33
C ILE A 577 58.00 20.70 3.69
N ALA A 578 58.16 21.86 4.34
CA ALA A 578 58.88 21.97 5.61
C ALA A 578 58.31 21.05 6.70
N ALA A 579 56.97 20.94 6.78
CA ALA A 579 56.28 20.08 7.75
C ALA A 579 56.53 18.56 7.52
N LEU A 580 57.00 18.18 6.33
CA LEU A 580 57.41 16.82 5.98
C LEU A 580 58.95 16.69 5.98
N ASN A 581 59.66 17.42 6.85
CA ASN A 581 61.13 17.39 6.89
C ASN A 581 61.77 17.70 5.51
N SER A 582 61.19 18.66 4.79
CA SER A 582 61.58 19.03 3.41
C SER A 582 61.39 17.93 2.36
N GLY A 583 60.58 16.91 2.67
CA GLY A 583 60.10 15.91 1.71
C GLY A 583 59.35 16.56 0.55
N LYS A 584 59.45 15.98 -0.64
CA LYS A 584 58.92 16.56 -1.88
C LYS A 584 57.61 15.92 -2.29
N ILE A 585 56.62 16.73 -2.65
CA ILE A 585 55.33 16.27 -3.18
C ILE A 585 55.05 16.93 -4.54
N PRO A 586 54.25 16.30 -5.43
CA PRO A 586 53.93 16.88 -6.73
C PRO A 586 52.94 18.04 -6.60
N TYR A 587 53.22 19.16 -7.27
CA TYR A 587 52.32 20.31 -7.37
C TYR A 587 51.61 20.40 -8.72
N LYS A 588 52.10 19.68 -9.72
CA LYS A 588 51.48 19.60 -11.04
C LYS A 588 51.19 18.14 -11.38
N ILE A 589 49.94 17.84 -11.77
CA ILE A 589 49.54 16.50 -12.18
C ILE A 589 48.77 16.63 -13.50
N ASN A 590 49.19 15.90 -14.53
CA ASN A 590 48.43 15.77 -15.76
C ASN A 590 47.68 14.43 -15.74
N TYR A 591 46.38 14.48 -15.95
CA TYR A 591 45.49 13.34 -15.99
C TYR A 591 45.11 13.04 -17.44
N GLU A 592 45.11 11.77 -17.78
CA GLU A 592 44.60 11.20 -19.03
C GLU A 592 43.68 10.05 -18.63
N ILE A 593 42.39 10.21 -18.90
CA ILE A 593 41.34 9.25 -18.54
C ILE A 593 40.67 8.79 -19.84
N GLU A 594 40.55 7.49 -20.02
CA GLU A 594 39.82 6.86 -21.12
C GLU A 594 38.73 5.99 -20.51
N ASP A 595 37.47 6.37 -20.75
CA ASP A 595 36.30 5.63 -20.30
C ASP A 595 35.28 5.46 -21.45
N PHE A 596 34.07 4.96 -21.14
CA PHE A 596 33.00 4.76 -22.13
C PHE A 596 32.62 6.05 -22.90
N ASN A 597 32.86 7.22 -22.33
CA ASN A 597 32.53 8.52 -22.91
C ASN A 597 33.67 9.12 -23.75
N GLY A 598 34.83 8.45 -23.81
CA GLY A 598 36.00 8.85 -24.59
C GLY A 598 37.19 9.28 -23.73
N GLU A 599 38.13 10.00 -24.35
CA GLU A 599 39.35 10.49 -23.71
C GLU A 599 39.13 11.87 -23.08
N THR A 600 39.54 12.02 -21.82
CA THR A 600 39.54 13.28 -21.08
C THR A 600 40.95 13.58 -20.59
N ILE A 601 41.49 14.74 -21.00
CA ILE A 601 42.81 15.22 -20.58
C ILE A 601 42.65 16.51 -19.79
N TYR A 602 43.22 16.55 -18.59
CA TYR A 602 43.23 17.76 -17.77
C TYR A 602 44.46 17.86 -16.87
N GLN A 603 44.78 19.09 -16.48
CA GLN A 603 45.89 19.39 -15.60
C GLN A 603 45.38 19.92 -14.26
N GLU A 604 45.90 19.36 -13.16
CA GLU A 604 45.78 19.88 -11.81
C GLU A 604 47.03 20.67 -11.42
N VAL A 605 46.83 21.88 -10.90
CA VAL A 605 47.88 22.68 -10.26
C VAL A 605 47.48 22.91 -8.81
N ARG A 606 48.22 22.31 -7.89
CA ARG A 606 48.04 22.49 -6.45
C ARG A 606 48.62 23.84 -6.06
N GLU A 607 47.77 24.79 -5.70
CA GLU A 607 48.25 26.13 -5.30
C GLU A 607 48.63 26.16 -3.82
N LYS A 608 47.93 25.36 -3.01
CA LYS A 608 48.11 25.32 -1.57
C LYS A 608 48.12 23.89 -1.10
N VAL A 609 49.13 23.54 -0.29
CA VAL A 609 49.18 22.26 0.45
C VAL A 609 49.53 22.57 1.90
N GLU A 610 48.69 22.08 2.82
CA GLU A 610 48.88 22.25 4.25
C GLU A 610 48.92 20.88 4.93
N ILE A 611 49.91 20.70 5.79
CA ILE A 611 50.09 19.52 6.64
C ILE A 611 49.74 19.89 8.06
N ASN A 612 48.89 19.07 8.69
CA ASN A 612 48.30 19.32 10.00
C ASN A 612 47.65 20.71 10.17
N PRO A 613 46.82 21.18 9.21
CA PRO A 613 46.09 22.43 9.34
C PRO A 613 45.06 22.39 10.48
N VAL A 614 44.69 23.58 10.97
CA VAL A 614 43.67 23.75 12.01
C VAL A 614 42.28 23.78 11.37
N PHE A 615 41.63 22.62 11.25
CA PHE A 615 40.20 22.50 10.94
C PHE A 615 39.49 21.50 11.88
N GLY A 616 38.19 21.71 12.10
CA GLY A 616 37.34 20.83 12.91
C GLY A 616 36.67 19.74 12.08
N ASN A 617 36.39 18.58 12.68
CA ASN A 617 35.81 17.43 12.00
C ASN A 617 34.40 17.67 11.43
N ARG A 618 33.71 18.74 11.87
CA ARG A 618 32.37 19.11 11.37
C ARG A 618 32.31 19.26 9.84
N ILE A 619 33.42 19.61 9.19
CA ILE A 619 33.44 19.76 7.72
C ILE A 619 33.17 18.44 6.99
N PHE A 620 33.33 17.29 7.65
CA PHE A 620 33.01 15.99 7.08
C PHE A 620 31.54 15.58 7.34
N MET A 621 30.69 16.48 7.82
CA MET A 621 29.26 16.21 8.01
C MET A 621 28.47 16.82 6.86
N LYS A 622 27.69 16.00 6.14
CA LYS A 622 26.85 16.47 5.02
C LYS A 622 25.89 17.58 5.45
N GLU A 623 25.44 17.55 6.70
CA GLU A 623 24.50 18.52 7.26
C GLU A 623 25.08 19.94 7.34
N VAL A 624 26.41 20.10 7.39
CA VAL A 624 27.06 21.43 7.38
C VAL A 624 26.84 22.17 6.06
N TYR A 625 26.54 21.44 4.99
CA TYR A 625 26.28 22.00 3.67
C TYR A 625 24.79 22.19 3.39
N PHE A 626 23.92 21.80 4.33
CA PHE A 626 22.56 22.32 4.39
C PHE A 626 22.58 23.69 5.06
N GLY A 627 21.78 24.64 4.57
CA GLY A 627 21.53 25.94 5.22
C GLY A 627 20.79 25.85 6.57
N GLY A 628 20.85 24.70 7.25
CA GLY A 628 20.14 24.38 8.49
C GLY A 628 21.00 24.27 9.74
N PHE A 629 22.34 24.34 9.65
CA PHE A 629 23.17 24.48 10.84
C PHE A 629 23.15 25.94 11.31
N LYS A 630 22.28 26.24 12.27
CA LYS A 630 22.40 27.43 13.14
C LYS A 630 23.28 27.13 14.34
#